data_AF-A0A6J4MXX5-F1
#
_entry.id   AF-A0A6J4MXX5-F1
#
_cell.length_a   1.000
_cell.length_b   1.000
_cell.length_c   1.000
_cell.angle_alpha   90.00
_cell.angle_beta   90.00
_cell.angle_gamma   90.00
#
_symmetry.space_group_name_H-M   'P 1'
#
loop_
_entity.id
_entity.type
_entity.pdbx_description
1 polymer ?
#
loop_
_entity_poly.entity_id
_entity_poly.type
_entity_poly.pdbx_seq_one_letter_code
_entity_poly.pdbx_strand_id
1 'polypeptide(L)'
;MRYSGSEDRLNPQTPEGVTDETLGGYARVHGRAAAFQGCDGEPYTAAVETDETGDPQNPWAAYLVFVRWAQTGTAVMGHLETGDLVAAPTEDAAREALEGLSLAEVRALLDETIRRRRSEED
;
A
#
# COMPACT_ATOMS: atom_id res chain seq x y z
N MET A 1 22.51 4.42 4.30
CA MET A 1 22.31 5.07 2.98
C MET A 1 23.11 6.37 2.96
N ARG A 2 24.08 6.55 2.05
CA ARG A 2 24.79 7.82 1.86
C ARG A 2 24.12 8.55 0.69
N TYR A 3 23.53 9.71 0.94
CA TYR A 3 22.92 10.55 -0.09
C TYR A 3 23.95 11.56 -0.62
N SER A 4 24.03 11.73 -1.93
CA SER A 4 25.05 12.57 -2.59
C SER A 4 24.63 14.04 -2.69
N GLY A 5 23.34 14.36 -2.47
CA GLY A 5 22.82 15.72 -2.50
C GLY A 5 21.44 15.88 -1.84
N SER A 6 20.93 17.12 -1.78
CA SER A 6 19.59 17.42 -1.24
C SER A 6 18.46 16.94 -2.13
N GLU A 7 18.63 16.96 -3.46
CA GLU A 7 17.67 16.43 -4.43
C GLU A 7 17.59 14.89 -4.38
N ASP A 8 18.69 14.23 -4.06
CA ASP A 8 18.83 12.78 -3.87
C ASP A 8 18.01 12.26 -2.66
N ARG A 9 17.62 13.16 -1.75
CA ARG A 9 16.68 12.85 -0.64
C ARG A 9 15.21 12.88 -1.07
N LEU A 10 14.88 13.63 -2.11
CA LEU A 10 13.51 13.81 -2.58
C LEU A 10 13.16 12.82 -3.69
N ASN A 11 14.14 12.44 -4.51
CA ASN A 11 14.06 11.44 -5.56
C ASN A 11 15.30 10.52 -5.50
N PRO A 12 15.34 9.54 -4.58
CA PRO A 12 16.44 8.59 -4.52
C PRO A 12 16.52 7.81 -5.84
N GLN A 13 17.74 7.63 -6.37
CA GLN A 13 17.94 6.75 -7.51
C GLN A 13 17.76 5.30 -7.08
N THR A 14 16.94 4.55 -7.82
CA THR A 14 16.77 3.11 -7.63
C THR A 14 18.11 2.41 -7.85
N PRO A 15 18.66 1.68 -6.86
CA PRO A 15 19.89 0.94 -7.03
C PRO A 15 19.78 -0.10 -8.14
N GLU A 16 20.89 -0.36 -8.85
CA GLU A 16 20.93 -1.37 -9.91
C GLU A 16 20.52 -2.75 -9.38
N GLY A 17 19.55 -3.39 -10.05
CA GLY A 17 18.99 -4.69 -9.64
C GLY A 17 17.87 -4.64 -8.59
N VAL A 18 17.44 -3.45 -8.15
CA VAL A 18 16.27 -3.25 -7.30
C VAL A 18 15.13 -2.71 -8.14
N THR A 19 13.91 -3.25 -7.99
CA THR A 19 12.70 -2.68 -8.61
C THR A 19 11.92 -1.87 -7.58
N ASP A 20 11.46 -0.67 -7.96
CA ASP A 20 10.52 0.14 -7.19
C ASP A 20 9.09 0.09 -7.78
N GLU A 21 8.83 -0.85 -8.69
CA GLU A 21 7.53 -1.03 -9.36
C GLU A 21 6.52 -1.81 -8.51
N THR A 22 6.97 -2.42 -7.40
CA THR A 22 6.11 -3.08 -6.41
C THR A 22 5.94 -2.23 -5.16
N LEU A 23 4.91 -2.51 -4.37
CA LEU A 23 4.63 -1.77 -3.15
C LEU A 23 5.81 -1.81 -2.16
N GLY A 24 6.36 -2.99 -1.90
CA GLY A 24 7.53 -3.15 -1.03
C GLY A 24 8.82 -2.65 -1.66
N GLY A 25 8.96 -2.77 -2.99
CA GLY A 25 10.06 -2.19 -3.76
C GLY A 25 10.12 -0.68 -3.60
N TYR A 26 8.99 -0.01 -3.81
CA TYR A 26 8.83 1.43 -3.64
C TYR A 26 9.20 1.86 -2.21
N ALA A 27 8.64 1.22 -1.19
CA ALA A 27 8.91 1.56 0.20
C ALA A 27 10.40 1.43 0.55
N ARG A 28 11.07 0.38 0.04
CA ARG A 28 12.50 0.14 0.26
C ARG A 28 13.40 1.19 -0.39
N VAL A 29 13.06 1.66 -1.59
CA VAL A 29 13.84 2.64 -2.35
C VAL A 29 13.58 4.06 -1.85
N HIS A 30 12.31 4.41 -1.63
CA HIS A 30 11.88 5.78 -1.33
C HIS A 30 11.77 6.09 0.18
N GLY A 31 11.73 5.06 1.03
CA GLY A 31 11.64 5.24 2.49
C GLY A 31 10.31 5.85 2.96
N ARG A 32 9.26 5.78 2.12
CA ARG A 32 7.91 6.30 2.39
C ARG A 32 6.85 5.43 1.72
N ALA A 33 5.61 5.55 2.18
CA ALA A 33 4.47 4.87 1.55
C ALA A 33 4.26 5.36 0.11
N ALA A 34 3.82 4.45 -0.77
CA ALA A 34 3.40 4.79 -2.12
C ALA A 34 2.10 5.61 -2.06
N ALA A 35 2.04 6.67 -2.87
CA ALA A 35 0.89 7.56 -2.98
C ALA A 35 0.15 7.32 -4.30
N PHE A 36 -1.18 7.39 -4.25
CA PHE A 36 -2.08 7.12 -5.37
C PHE A 36 -3.19 8.18 -5.42
N GLN A 37 -3.67 8.48 -6.63
CA GLN A 37 -4.94 9.17 -6.79
C GLN A 37 -6.03 8.13 -7.05
N GLY A 38 -7.06 8.13 -6.20
CA GLY A 38 -8.22 7.26 -6.36
C GLY A 38 -9.14 7.70 -7.50
N CYS A 39 -10.03 6.82 -7.96
CA CYS A 39 -11.04 7.15 -8.97
C CYS A 39 -12.10 8.17 -8.52
N ASP A 40 -12.13 8.52 -7.23
CA ASP A 40 -12.88 9.63 -6.65
C ASP A 40 -12.12 10.97 -6.72
N GLY A 41 -10.87 10.98 -7.18
CA GLY A 41 -10.04 12.17 -7.30
C GLY A 41 -9.25 12.53 -6.04
N GLU A 42 -9.41 11.80 -4.95
CA GLU A 42 -8.75 12.07 -3.67
C GLU A 42 -7.35 11.42 -3.58
N PRO A 43 -6.41 12.00 -2.82
CA PRO A 43 -5.09 11.44 -2.61
C PRO A 43 -5.08 10.38 -1.49
N TYR A 44 -4.41 9.26 -1.75
CA TYR A 44 -4.28 8.14 -0.83
C TYR A 44 -2.83 7.69 -0.68
N THR A 45 -2.48 7.14 0.48
CA THR A 45 -1.26 6.35 0.68
C THR A 45 -1.61 4.93 1.09
N ALA A 46 -0.85 3.94 0.64
CA ALA A 46 -1.10 2.52 0.97
C ALA A 46 -0.15 1.99 2.05
N ALA A 47 -0.68 1.14 2.93
CA ALA A 47 0.06 0.33 3.89
C ALA A 47 -0.41 -1.13 3.81
N VAL A 48 0.51 -2.06 4.07
CA VAL A 48 0.21 -3.50 4.23
C VAL A 48 0.01 -3.77 5.71
N GLU A 49 -1.17 -4.28 6.06
CA GLU A 49 -1.47 -4.75 7.41
C GLU A 49 -1.68 -6.27 7.39
N THR A 50 -1.44 -6.89 8.54
CA THR A 50 -1.58 -8.34 8.73
C THR A 50 -2.28 -8.62 10.05
N ASP A 51 -3.16 -9.62 10.07
CA ASP A 51 -3.89 -10.00 11.28
C ASP A 51 -4.01 -11.54 11.40
N GLU A 52 -4.25 -12.03 12.61
CA GLU A 52 -4.48 -13.46 12.86
C GLU A 52 -5.93 -13.84 12.48
N THR A 53 -6.11 -14.92 11.72
CA THR A 53 -7.42 -15.33 11.17
C THR A 53 -8.16 -16.36 12.02
N GLY A 54 -7.42 -17.02 12.93
CA GLY A 54 -7.90 -18.19 13.68
C GLY A 54 -7.98 -19.50 12.88
N ASP A 55 -7.66 -19.51 11.58
CA ASP A 55 -7.53 -20.75 10.77
C ASP A 55 -6.14 -21.38 11.00
N PRO A 56 -6.03 -22.59 11.57
CA PRO A 56 -4.74 -23.24 11.78
C PRO A 56 -3.97 -23.57 10.49
N GLN A 57 -4.61 -23.61 9.33
CA GLN A 57 -3.94 -23.83 8.04
C GLN A 57 -3.40 -22.53 7.44
N ASN A 58 -4.09 -21.41 7.66
CA ASN A 58 -3.68 -20.09 7.19
C ASN A 58 -3.86 -19.05 8.32
N PRO A 59 -3.04 -19.14 9.37
CA PRO A 59 -3.23 -18.36 10.59
C PRO A 59 -3.10 -16.86 10.41
N TRP A 60 -2.53 -16.39 9.30
CA TRP A 60 -2.34 -14.97 9.02
C TRP A 60 -3.10 -14.56 7.77
N ALA A 61 -3.72 -13.38 7.81
CA ALA A 61 -4.23 -12.69 6.65
C ALA A 61 -3.43 -11.40 6.41
N ALA A 62 -3.47 -10.91 5.17
CA ALA A 62 -2.97 -9.59 4.81
C ALA A 62 -4.00 -8.82 4.00
N TYR A 63 -4.07 -7.52 4.25
CA TYR A 63 -4.96 -6.58 3.56
C TYR A 63 -4.26 -5.23 3.38
N LEU A 64 -4.84 -4.36 2.54
CA LEU A 64 -4.34 -3.01 2.33
C LEU A 64 -5.19 -1.99 3.09
N VAL A 65 -4.51 -1.08 3.77
CA VAL A 65 -5.10 0.14 4.33
C VAL A 65 -4.70 1.33 3.46
N PHE A 66 -5.70 2.03 2.95
CA PHE A 66 -5.53 3.26 2.19
C PHE A 66 -5.90 4.47 3.04
N VAL A 67 -4.91 5.25 3.47
CA VAL A 67 -5.15 6.50 4.21
C VAL A 67 -5.50 7.59 3.21
N ARG A 68 -6.69 8.19 3.34
CA ARG A 68 -7.14 9.32 2.53
C ARG A 68 -6.61 10.62 3.12
N TRP A 69 -6.01 11.46 2.29
CA TRP A 69 -5.48 12.75 2.68
C TRP A 69 -6.35 13.89 2.16
N ALA A 70 -6.25 15.05 2.78
CA ALA A 70 -6.77 16.28 2.19
C ALA A 70 -5.99 16.57 0.91
N GLN A 71 -6.61 17.26 -0.06
CA GLN A 71 -5.94 17.66 -1.32
C GLN A 71 -4.65 18.48 -1.09
N THR A 72 -4.56 19.19 0.04
CA THR A 72 -3.36 19.93 0.48
C THR A 72 -2.24 19.03 1.03
N GLY A 73 -2.52 17.76 1.30
CA GLY A 73 -1.61 16.82 1.97
C GLY A 73 -1.41 17.09 3.46
N THR A 74 -2.16 18.04 4.06
CA THR A 74 -1.88 18.53 5.42
C THR A 74 -2.64 17.81 6.53
N ALA A 75 -3.63 16.98 6.19
CA ALA A 75 -4.47 16.29 7.15
C ALA A 75 -4.96 14.94 6.60
N VAL A 76 -5.16 13.99 7.51
CA VAL A 76 -5.85 12.72 7.22
C VAL A 76 -7.35 12.96 7.26
N MET A 77 -8.05 12.51 6.23
CA MET A 77 -9.50 12.70 6.03
C MET A 77 -10.30 11.40 6.22
N GLY A 78 -9.62 10.29 6.50
CA GLY A 78 -10.21 8.98 6.69
C GLY A 78 -9.28 7.88 6.18
N HIS A 79 -9.80 6.65 6.15
CA HIS A 79 -9.13 5.52 5.52
C HIS A 79 -10.16 4.62 4.84
N LEU A 80 -9.66 3.76 3.97
CA LEU A 80 -10.37 2.63 3.38
C LEU A 80 -9.56 1.38 3.64
N GLU A 81 -10.24 0.26 3.84
CA GLU A 81 -9.59 -1.05 3.99
C GLU A 81 -10.13 -1.98 2.91
N THR A 82 -9.23 -2.75 2.31
CA THR A 82 -9.66 -3.95 1.60
C THR A 82 -10.20 -4.95 2.62
N GLY A 83 -10.87 -6.02 2.15
CA GLY A 83 -10.91 -7.23 2.97
C GLY A 83 -9.56 -7.95 2.95
N ASP A 84 -9.51 -9.13 3.56
CA ASP A 84 -8.37 -10.03 3.44
C ASP A 84 -8.11 -10.40 1.98
N LEU A 85 -6.91 -10.11 1.49
CA LEU A 85 -6.49 -10.38 0.11
C LEU A 85 -5.67 -11.66 0.01
N VAL A 86 -4.94 -11.99 1.07
CA VAL A 86 -4.05 -13.16 1.16
C VAL A 86 -4.26 -13.82 2.51
N ALA A 87 -4.23 -15.15 2.54
CA ALA A 87 -4.08 -15.94 3.75
C ALA A 87 -2.78 -16.76 3.65
N ALA A 88 -2.01 -16.85 4.73
CA ALA A 88 -0.65 -17.39 4.72
C ALA A 88 -0.29 -18.13 6.02
N PRO A 89 0.73 -19.01 5.99
CA PRO A 89 1.19 -19.74 7.18
C PRO A 89 1.96 -18.87 8.19
N THR A 90 2.48 -17.71 7.78
CA THR A 90 3.23 -16.78 8.64
C THR A 90 2.87 -15.33 8.32
N GLU A 91 3.06 -14.44 9.29
CA GLU A 91 2.88 -12.99 9.12
C GLU A 91 3.74 -12.45 7.97
N ASP A 92 5.03 -12.81 7.96
CA ASP A 92 5.98 -12.38 6.92
C ASP A 92 5.55 -12.85 5.53
N ALA A 93 5.05 -14.08 5.38
CA ALA A 93 4.58 -14.57 4.08
C ALA A 93 3.32 -13.82 3.61
N ALA A 94 2.43 -13.46 4.53
CA ALA A 94 1.25 -12.65 4.22
C ALA A 94 1.66 -11.25 3.74
N ARG A 95 2.58 -10.62 4.47
CA ARG A 95 3.11 -9.28 4.16
C ARG A 95 3.87 -9.26 2.85
N GLU A 96 4.82 -10.18 2.65
CA GLU A 96 5.62 -10.29 1.43
C GLU A 96 4.75 -10.47 0.18
N ALA A 97 3.65 -11.21 0.29
CA ALA A 97 2.72 -11.39 -0.82
C ALA A 97 2.09 -10.06 -1.28
N LEU A 98 1.67 -9.19 -0.36
CA LEU A 98 1.12 -7.87 -0.71
C LEU A 98 2.20 -6.85 -1.07
N GLU A 99 3.37 -6.92 -0.45
CA GLU A 99 4.53 -6.11 -0.84
C GLU A 99 5.01 -6.43 -2.26
N GLY A 100 4.74 -7.64 -2.75
CA GLY A 100 5.01 -8.08 -4.11
C GLY A 100 4.06 -7.53 -5.18
N LEU A 101 2.91 -6.96 -4.80
CA LEU A 101 1.97 -6.37 -5.75
C LEU A 101 2.61 -5.18 -6.48
N SER A 102 2.39 -5.10 -7.79
CA SER A 102 2.76 -3.93 -8.57
C SER A 102 1.98 -2.69 -8.10
N LEU A 103 2.55 -1.50 -8.26
CA LEU A 103 1.86 -0.24 -7.98
C LEU A 103 0.57 -0.10 -8.80
N ALA A 104 0.51 -0.70 -9.99
CA ALA A 104 -0.69 -0.73 -10.82
C ALA A 104 -1.81 -1.59 -10.22
N GLU A 105 -1.47 -2.77 -9.68
CA GLU A 105 -2.43 -3.64 -8.97
C GLU A 105 -2.94 -2.98 -7.69
N VAL A 106 -2.05 -2.34 -6.91
CA VAL A 106 -2.43 -1.58 -5.71
C VAL A 106 -3.42 -0.45 -6.06
N ARG A 107 -3.17 0.28 -7.14
CA ARG A 107 -4.10 1.31 -7.62
C ARG A 107 -5.46 0.73 -8.03
N ALA A 108 -5.47 -0.43 -8.67
CA ALA A 108 -6.72 -1.10 -9.04
C ALA A 108 -7.54 -1.52 -7.81
N LEU A 109 -6.87 -2.06 -6.79
CA LEU A 109 -7.49 -2.43 -5.51
C LEU A 109 -8.06 -1.21 -4.76
N LEU A 110 -7.36 -0.07 -4.78
CA LEU A 110 -7.88 1.19 -4.25
C LEU A 110 -9.19 1.58 -4.97
N ASP A 111 -9.18 1.60 -6.30
CA ASP A 111 -10.34 1.98 -7.10
C ASP A 111 -11.52 1.03 -6.87
N GLU A 112 -11.29 -0.27 -6.74
CA GLU A 112 -12.32 -1.26 -6.37
C GLU A 112 -12.88 -0.99 -4.97
N THR A 113 -12.02 -0.74 -3.99
CA THR A 113 -12.43 -0.48 -2.60
C THR A 113 -13.27 0.79 -2.48
N ILE A 114 -12.91 1.85 -3.21
CA ILE A 114 -13.71 3.08 -3.29
C ILE A 114 -15.11 2.79 -3.83
N ARG A 115 -15.22 2.01 -4.92
CA ARG A 115 -16.51 1.67 -5.52
C ARG A 115 -17.37 0.83 -4.58
N ARG A 116 -16.78 -0.17 -3.92
CA ARG A 116 -17.46 -1.01 -2.93
C ARG A 116 -18.03 -0.16 -1.79
N ARG A 117 -17.20 0.70 -1.19
CA ARG A 117 -17.62 1.54 -0.05
C ARG A 117 -18.78 2.46 -0.41
N ARG A 118 -18.79 3.04 -1.61
CA ARG A 118 -19.90 3.89 -2.10
C ARG A 118 -21.20 3.11 -2.24
N SER A 119 -21.14 1.88 -2.74
CA SER A 119 -22.33 1.03 -2.89
C SER A 119 -22.96 0.59 -1.56
N GLU A 120 -22.22 0.67 -0.45
CA GLU A 120 -22.70 0.35 0.90
C GLU A 120 -23.33 1.58 1.60
N GLU A 121 -23.12 2.79 1.07
CA GLU A 121 -23.66 4.05 1.61
C GLU A 121 -24.98 4.47 0.96
N ASP A 122 -25.30 3.91 -0.23
CA ASP A 122 -26.52 4.14 -0.99
C ASP A 122 -27.67 3.21 -0.54
#